data_AF-D2V1Z6-F1
#
_entry.id   AF-D2V1Z6-F1
#
_cell.length_a   1.000
_cell.length_b   1.000
_cell.length_c   1.000
_cell.angle_alpha   90.00
_cell.angle_beta   90.00
_cell.angle_gamma   90.00
#
_symmetry.space_group_name_H-M   'P 1'
#
loop_
_entity.id
_entity.type
_entity.pdbx_description
1 polymer ?
#
loop_
_entity_poly.entity_id
_entity_poly.type
_entity_poly.pdbx_seq_one_letter_code
_entity_poly.pdbx_strand_id
1 'polypeptide(L)'
;LVPGPGSHGFYFKGHKITIQRIDPSFEKDKNGDKEDTTKLVLTVSAWNGKEILKNILQEAIECYFQSEKGVTSVYTLSTDYYRDWEKLCDRPYRSFDTVYLEEDIKQNLIKDMDRFMSNEIFYRENSLNYQRGYLCYGPPGSGKSSLVLAMAAKLKCCLFSVSLNDKSLDDSKLQKMLTKLPKRGIVLLEDIDAAFNENRKASADVQGVSFSGLLNALDGVASFSQFPRIIFMTTNHIDRLDPALVRPGRIDFKIKFENSTKDQIRQMAARFFKDEELGAKISELIPEHKLTTAEVQTYLMRYIYEKEDCLNHVE
;
A
#
# COMPACT_ATOMS: atom_id res chain seq x y z
N LEU A 1 11.97 27.13 3.16
CA LEU A 1 11.40 28.16 2.26
C LEU A 1 11.19 27.52 0.89
N VAL A 2 10.06 27.73 0.23
CA VAL A 2 9.77 27.21 -1.12
C VAL A 2 9.70 28.39 -2.11
N PRO A 3 10.01 28.19 -3.41
CA PRO A 3 9.86 29.25 -4.40
C PRO A 3 8.41 29.76 -4.45
N GLY A 4 8.24 31.08 -4.37
CA GLY A 4 6.93 31.73 -4.55
C GLY A 4 6.40 31.59 -5.99
N PRO A 5 5.16 32.00 -6.25
CA PRO A 5 4.62 32.10 -7.61
C PRO A 5 5.56 32.91 -8.53
N GLY A 6 5.68 32.51 -9.80
CA GLY A 6 6.57 33.14 -10.78
C GLY A 6 7.62 32.19 -11.35
N SER A 7 8.55 32.76 -12.12
CA SER A 7 9.61 32.03 -12.83
C SER A 7 10.94 32.16 -12.11
N HIS A 8 11.59 31.03 -11.84
CA HIS A 8 12.86 30.95 -11.14
C HIS A 8 13.84 30.10 -11.95
N GLY A 9 15.12 30.48 -11.96
CA GLY A 9 16.17 29.76 -12.68
C GLY A 9 17.16 29.10 -11.71
N PHE A 10 17.58 27.87 -12.01
CA PHE A 10 18.66 27.19 -11.30
C PHE A 10 19.50 26.35 -12.26
N TYR A 11 20.66 25.88 -11.83
CA TYR A 11 21.50 24.96 -12.59
C TYR A 11 21.42 23.55 -12.02
N PHE A 12 21.30 22.55 -12.89
CA PHE A 12 21.33 21.14 -12.54
C PHE A 12 22.27 20.39 -13.48
N LYS A 13 23.32 19.76 -12.93
CA LYS A 13 24.35 19.02 -13.69
C LYS A 13 24.87 19.80 -14.91
N GLY A 14 25.10 21.12 -14.75
CA GLY A 14 25.60 22.01 -15.80
C GLY A 14 24.55 22.57 -16.77
N HIS A 15 23.27 22.19 -16.64
CA HIS A 15 22.19 22.68 -17.48
C HIS A 15 21.34 23.71 -16.75
N LYS A 16 20.97 24.80 -17.45
CA LYS A 16 20.05 25.82 -16.93
C LYS A 16 18.61 25.29 -16.98
N ILE A 17 17.96 25.28 -15.82
CA ILE A 17 16.57 24.86 -15.64
C ILE A 17 15.76 26.08 -15.21
N THR A 18 14.59 26.25 -15.80
CA THR A 18 13.60 27.24 -15.39
C THR A 18 12.42 26.51 -14.78
N ILE A 19 12.04 26.89 -13.56
CA ILE A 19 10.81 26.43 -12.90
C ILE A 19 9.84 27.59 -12.80
N GLN A 20 8.64 27.39 -13.33
CA GLN A 20 7.54 28.34 -13.23
C GLN A 20 6.46 27.76 -12.32
N ARG A 21 6.19 28.46 -11.21
CA ARG A 21 5.08 28.14 -10.31
C ARG A 21 3.91 29.03 -10.65
N ILE A 22 2.84 28.43 -11.15
CA ILE A 22 1.60 29.10 -11.53
C ILE A 22 0.58 28.82 -10.43
N ASP A 23 0.13 29.89 -9.79
CA ASP A 23 -0.88 29.83 -8.74
C ASP A 23 -2.27 30.03 -9.38
N PRO A 24 -3.23 29.13 -9.11
CA PRO A 24 -4.56 29.17 -9.70
C PRO A 24 -5.35 30.44 -9.38
N SER A 25 -5.00 31.15 -8.31
CA SER A 25 -5.63 32.45 -7.99
C SER A 25 -5.45 33.51 -9.10
N PHE A 26 -4.55 33.28 -10.06
CA PHE A 26 -4.26 34.18 -11.17
C PHE A 26 -4.65 33.65 -12.57
N GLU A 27 -5.11 32.40 -12.70
CA GLU A 27 -5.59 31.83 -13.98
C GLU A 27 -7.08 31.48 -13.89
N LYS A 28 -7.90 32.16 -14.73
CA LYS A 28 -9.26 31.72 -15.04
C LYS A 28 -9.20 30.82 -16.26
N ASP A 29 -9.88 29.69 -16.26
CA ASP A 29 -10.06 28.93 -17.49
C ASP A 29 -10.91 29.71 -18.51
N LYS A 30 -11.02 29.21 -19.74
CA LYS A 30 -11.80 29.86 -20.81
C LYS A 30 -13.31 29.95 -20.50
N ASN A 31 -13.80 29.22 -19.49
CA ASN A 31 -15.19 29.16 -19.07
C ASN A 31 -15.45 29.96 -17.77
N GLY A 32 -14.41 30.51 -17.15
CA GLY A 32 -14.50 31.29 -15.91
C GLY A 32 -14.43 30.45 -14.63
N ASP A 33 -14.20 29.15 -14.72
CA ASP A 33 -13.98 28.28 -13.58
C ASP A 33 -12.56 28.47 -13.03
N LYS A 34 -12.45 28.47 -11.70
CA LYS A 34 -11.15 28.51 -11.02
C LYS A 34 -10.52 27.12 -11.17
N GLU A 35 -9.34 27.04 -11.76
CA GLU A 35 -8.55 25.81 -11.65
C GLU A 35 -8.19 25.59 -10.18
N ASP A 36 -8.42 24.42 -9.61
CA ASP A 36 -8.17 24.18 -8.17
C ASP A 36 -6.74 23.69 -7.85
N THR A 37 -5.85 23.63 -8.85
CA THR A 37 -4.52 23.02 -8.69
C THR A 37 -3.37 23.95 -9.07
N THR A 38 -2.43 24.17 -8.15
CA THR A 38 -1.13 24.79 -8.43
C THR A 38 -0.37 24.01 -9.49
N LYS A 39 0.10 24.68 -10.55
CA LYS A 39 0.92 24.08 -11.60
C LYS A 39 2.40 24.41 -11.41
N LEU A 40 3.26 23.42 -11.63
CA LEU A 40 4.71 23.58 -11.70
C LEU A 40 5.17 23.18 -13.10
N VAL A 41 5.76 24.13 -13.83
CA VAL A 41 6.30 23.91 -15.18
C VAL A 41 7.82 23.94 -15.11
N LEU A 42 8.46 22.86 -15.55
CA LEU A 42 9.91 22.73 -15.62
C LEU A 42 10.35 22.79 -17.08
N THR A 43 11.25 23.71 -17.40
CA THR A 43 11.79 23.91 -18.75
C THR A 43 13.31 23.77 -18.74
N VAL A 44 13.84 23.00 -19.69
CA VAL A 44 15.28 22.85 -19.92
C VAL A 44 15.59 23.04 -21.40
N SER A 45 16.59 23.87 -21.70
CA SER A 45 17.09 24.05 -23.07
C SER A 45 18.36 23.22 -23.26
N ALA A 46 18.19 21.95 -23.61
CA ALA A 46 19.30 21.02 -23.85
C ALA A 46 18.91 19.93 -24.88
N TRP A 47 19.89 19.45 -25.64
CA TRP A 47 19.69 18.41 -26.66
C TRP A 47 19.22 17.09 -26.05
N ASN A 48 19.66 16.79 -24.83
CA ASN A 48 19.26 15.65 -23.99
C ASN A 48 18.23 16.03 -22.90
N GLY A 49 17.40 17.06 -23.14
CA GLY A 49 16.48 17.63 -22.15
C GLY A 49 15.55 16.62 -21.45
N LYS A 50 15.07 15.60 -22.17
CA LYS A 50 14.22 14.55 -21.60
C LYS A 50 14.92 13.76 -20.49
N GLU A 51 16.17 13.37 -20.70
CA GLU A 51 16.95 12.61 -19.70
C GLU A 51 17.34 13.51 -18.52
N ILE A 52 17.61 14.79 -18.77
CA ILE A 52 17.86 15.76 -17.70
C ILE A 52 16.62 15.93 -16.81
N LEU A 53 15.43 16.09 -17.40
CA LEU A 53 14.17 16.20 -16.64
C LEU A 53 13.89 14.94 -15.83
N LYS A 54 14.10 13.74 -16.40
CA LYS A 54 13.99 12.48 -15.65
C LYS A 54 14.94 12.45 -14.46
N ASN A 55 16.20 12.85 -14.66
CA ASN A 55 17.21 12.87 -13.59
C ASN A 55 16.85 13.87 -12.48
N ILE A 56 16.35 15.06 -12.83
CA ILE A 56 15.86 16.04 -11.84
C ILE A 56 14.71 15.46 -11.04
N LEU A 57 13.73 14.85 -11.71
CA LEU A 57 12.59 14.22 -11.04
C LEU A 57 13.04 13.06 -10.16
N GLN A 58 13.97 12.23 -10.62
CA GLN A 58 14.52 11.14 -9.83
C GLN A 58 15.24 11.64 -8.58
N GLU A 59 16.13 12.63 -8.71
CA GLU A 59 16.81 13.22 -7.56
C GLU A 59 15.84 13.96 -6.61
N ALA A 60 14.80 14.60 -7.14
CA ALA A 60 13.75 15.20 -6.32
C ALA A 60 12.94 14.14 -5.56
N ILE A 61 12.64 13.01 -6.21
CA ILE A 61 12.00 11.85 -5.58
C ILE A 61 12.92 11.26 -4.50
N GLU A 62 14.21 11.09 -4.79
CA GLU A 62 15.19 10.58 -3.84
C GLU A 62 15.37 11.53 -2.66
N CYS A 63 15.50 12.84 -2.91
CA CYS A 63 15.52 13.88 -1.87
C CYS A 63 14.23 13.89 -1.06
N TYR A 64 13.06 13.75 -1.70
CA TYR A 64 11.77 13.65 -1.01
C TYR A 64 11.79 12.45 -0.07
N PHE A 65 12.18 11.27 -0.54
CA PHE A 65 12.27 10.07 0.29
C PHE A 65 13.40 10.09 1.33
N GLN A 66 14.46 10.87 1.11
CA GLN A 66 15.51 11.10 2.12
C GLN A 66 15.04 12.12 3.18
N SER A 67 14.22 13.10 2.78
CA SER A 67 13.69 14.16 3.64
C SER A 67 12.45 13.73 4.44
N GLU A 68 11.59 12.89 3.85
CA GLU A 68 10.58 12.10 4.56
C GLU A 68 11.30 10.95 5.25
N LYS A 69 11.82 11.23 6.44
CA LYS A 69 12.57 10.31 7.30
C LYS A 69 11.88 8.94 7.44
N GLY A 70 12.15 8.03 6.50
CA GLY A 70 11.67 6.65 6.54
C GLY A 70 10.21 6.51 6.97
N VAL A 71 9.27 7.18 6.30
CA VAL A 71 7.83 7.03 6.56
C VAL A 71 7.04 6.75 5.28
N THR A 72 6.05 5.87 5.37
CA THR A 72 5.03 5.60 4.36
C THR A 72 3.81 6.46 4.68
N SER A 73 3.48 7.40 3.80
CA SER A 73 2.24 8.17 3.89
C SER A 73 1.04 7.26 3.61
N VAL A 74 0.08 7.24 4.53
CA VAL A 74 -1.18 6.51 4.42
C VAL A 74 -2.31 7.50 4.17
N TYR A 75 -3.11 7.22 3.14
CA TYR A 75 -4.27 8.00 2.73
C TYR A 75 -5.54 7.20 2.97
N THR A 76 -6.62 7.90 3.26
CA THR A 76 -7.98 7.36 3.38
C THR A 76 -8.93 8.17 2.51
N LEU A 77 -10.16 7.68 2.37
CA LEU A 77 -11.24 8.41 1.73
C LEU A 77 -11.47 9.75 2.44
N SER A 78 -11.50 10.84 1.68
CA SER A 78 -11.83 12.14 2.27
C SER A 78 -13.32 12.28 2.48
N THR A 79 -13.67 12.99 3.54
CA THR A 79 -15.05 13.45 3.79
C THR A 79 -15.37 14.75 3.04
N ASP A 80 -14.36 15.40 2.45
CA ASP A 80 -14.47 16.64 1.68
C ASP A 80 -14.99 16.36 0.27
N TYR A 81 -16.00 17.12 -0.18
CA TYR A 81 -16.59 16.97 -1.51
C TYR A 81 -15.60 17.21 -2.65
N TYR A 82 -14.58 18.06 -2.42
CA TYR A 82 -13.62 18.47 -3.46
C TYR A 82 -12.38 17.57 -3.52
N ARG A 83 -12.16 16.70 -2.53
CA ARG A 83 -10.99 15.83 -2.46
C ARG A 83 -11.44 14.37 -2.41
N ASP A 84 -10.88 13.56 -3.30
CA ASP A 84 -11.17 12.12 -3.28
C ASP A 84 -10.35 11.42 -2.16
N TRP A 85 -9.09 11.81 -1.96
CA TRP A 85 -8.19 11.22 -0.95
C TRP A 85 -7.64 12.25 0.02
N GLU A 86 -7.56 11.90 1.31
CA GLU A 86 -6.90 12.69 2.34
C GLU A 86 -5.83 11.90 3.09
N LYS A 87 -4.78 12.58 3.54
CA LYS A 87 -3.69 11.95 4.29
C LYS A 87 -4.19 11.61 5.70
N LEU A 88 -4.21 10.33 6.04
CA LEU A 88 -4.60 9.83 7.36
C LEU A 88 -3.46 9.95 8.37
N CYS A 89 -2.28 9.41 8.02
CA CYS A 89 -1.11 9.43 8.90
C CYS A 89 0.19 9.10 8.14
N ASP A 90 1.32 9.34 8.80
CA ASP A 90 2.63 8.80 8.41
C ASP A 90 2.95 7.59 9.28
N ARG A 91 3.32 6.47 8.64
CA ARG A 91 3.79 5.26 9.33
C ARG A 91 5.29 5.10 9.12
N PRO A 92 6.11 4.85 10.16
CA PRO A 92 7.51 4.52 9.96
C PRO A 92 7.69 3.37 8.97
N TYR A 93 8.73 3.45 8.15
CA TYR A 93 9.11 2.42 7.20
C TYR A 93 9.31 1.12 7.95
N ARG A 94 8.47 0.17 7.56
CA ARG A 94 8.63 -1.20 7.99
C ARG A 94 9.53 -1.88 6.98
N SER A 95 10.75 -2.24 7.37
CA SER A 95 11.59 -3.06 6.50
C SER A 95 10.83 -4.34 6.16
N PHE A 96 10.85 -4.72 4.88
CA PHE A 96 10.28 -5.97 4.42
C PHE A 96 10.85 -7.19 5.16
N ASP A 97 12.10 -7.11 5.62
CA ASP A 97 12.78 -8.15 6.40
C ASP A 97 12.16 -8.33 7.79
N THR A 98 11.38 -7.35 8.28
CA THR A 98 10.67 -7.43 9.57
C THR A 98 9.34 -8.18 9.47
N VAL A 99 8.91 -8.55 8.27
CA VAL A 99 7.70 -9.31 8.06
C VAL A 99 8.05 -10.79 8.19
N TYR A 100 7.40 -11.49 9.12
CA TYR A 100 7.63 -12.91 9.34
C TYR A 100 6.73 -13.72 8.40
N LEU A 101 7.32 -14.21 7.32
CA LEU A 101 6.73 -15.06 6.29
C LEU A 101 7.80 -16.05 5.85
N GLU A 102 7.37 -17.20 5.32
CA GLU A 102 8.28 -18.16 4.68
C GLU A 102 9.09 -17.47 3.57
N GLU A 103 10.37 -17.81 3.50
CA GLU A 103 11.32 -17.15 2.60
C GLU A 103 10.94 -17.34 1.13
N ASP A 104 10.47 -18.54 0.76
CA ASP A 104 9.99 -18.82 -0.60
C ASP A 104 8.78 -17.94 -0.98
N ILE A 105 7.86 -17.70 -0.04
CA ILE A 105 6.70 -16.83 -0.27
C ILE A 105 7.17 -15.38 -0.46
N LYS A 106 8.10 -14.90 0.37
CA LYS A 106 8.68 -13.56 0.25
C LYS A 106 9.36 -13.36 -1.11
N GLN A 107 10.20 -14.29 -1.51
CA GLN A 107 10.94 -14.21 -2.77
C GLN A 107 10.00 -14.27 -3.97
N ASN A 108 9.01 -15.15 -3.95
CA ASN A 108 8.00 -15.24 -5.01
C ASN A 108 7.15 -13.96 -5.10
N LEU A 109 6.78 -13.36 -3.97
CA LEU A 109 6.05 -12.10 -3.93
C LEU A 109 6.87 -10.94 -4.52
N ILE A 110 8.13 -10.80 -4.13
CA ILE A 110 9.03 -9.78 -4.69
C ILE A 110 9.19 -9.98 -6.19
N LYS A 111 9.49 -11.21 -6.61
CA LYS A 111 9.70 -11.56 -8.02
C LYS A 111 8.45 -11.30 -8.87
N ASP A 112 7.27 -11.63 -8.36
CA ASP A 112 6.00 -11.35 -9.03
C ASP A 112 5.78 -9.85 -9.21
N MET A 113 6.06 -9.06 -8.17
CA MET A 113 5.86 -7.63 -8.20
C MET A 113 6.87 -6.91 -9.10
N ASP A 114 8.15 -7.31 -9.06
CA ASP A 114 9.18 -6.80 -9.97
C ASP A 114 8.85 -7.14 -11.43
N ARG A 115 8.34 -8.36 -11.68
CA ARG A 115 7.84 -8.77 -12.99
C ARG A 115 6.65 -7.90 -13.41
N PHE A 116 5.69 -7.64 -12.53
CA PHE A 116 4.55 -6.78 -12.85
C PHE A 116 5.02 -5.37 -13.24
N MET A 117 5.83 -4.74 -12.39
CA MET A 117 6.30 -3.35 -12.56
C MET A 117 7.19 -3.13 -13.78
N SER A 118 7.90 -4.18 -14.25
CA SER A 118 8.79 -4.10 -15.42
C SER A 118 8.09 -4.36 -16.76
N ASN A 119 6.83 -4.79 -16.76
CA ASN A 119 6.13 -5.26 -17.97
C ASN A 119 5.07 -4.28 -18.53
N GLU A 120 5.16 -2.98 -18.23
CA GLU A 120 4.20 -1.97 -18.72
C GLU A 120 3.93 -2.05 -20.24
N ILE A 121 4.98 -2.21 -21.05
CA ILE A 121 4.87 -2.29 -22.50
C ILE A 121 4.03 -3.51 -22.91
N PHE A 122 4.27 -4.67 -22.28
CA PHE A 122 3.53 -5.90 -22.54
C PHE A 122 2.04 -5.73 -22.24
N TYR A 123 1.68 -5.14 -21.09
CA TYR A 123 0.28 -4.88 -20.75
C TYR A 123 -0.38 -3.95 -21.76
N ARG A 124 0.30 -2.86 -22.14
CA ARG A 124 -0.22 -1.88 -23.08
C ARG A 124 -0.41 -2.44 -24.49
N GLU A 125 0.59 -3.15 -25.03
CA GLU A 125 0.55 -3.69 -26.40
C GLU A 125 -0.50 -4.80 -26.56
N ASN A 126 -0.75 -5.57 -25.51
CA ASN A 126 -1.77 -6.61 -25.51
C ASN A 126 -3.16 -6.10 -25.08
N SER A 127 -3.34 -4.79 -24.88
CA SER A 127 -4.59 -4.18 -24.40
C SER A 127 -5.11 -4.81 -23.10
N LEU A 128 -4.21 -5.23 -22.22
CA LEU A 128 -4.52 -5.81 -20.92
C LEU A 128 -4.62 -4.71 -19.87
N ASN A 129 -5.50 -4.89 -18.88
CA ASN A 129 -5.56 -3.98 -17.74
C ASN A 129 -4.26 -4.07 -16.94
N TYR A 130 -3.55 -2.94 -16.76
CA TYR A 130 -2.26 -2.90 -16.06
C TYR A 130 -2.45 -2.87 -14.54
N GLN A 131 -3.03 -3.95 -14.03
CA GLN A 131 -3.39 -4.15 -12.62
C GLN A 131 -2.87 -5.50 -12.12
N ARG A 132 -2.53 -5.54 -10.82
CA ARG A 132 -2.15 -6.76 -10.12
C ARG A 132 -2.84 -6.82 -8.76
N GLY A 133 -3.58 -7.91 -8.53
CA GLY A 133 -4.30 -8.15 -7.28
C GLY A 133 -3.60 -9.16 -6.37
N TYR A 134 -3.40 -8.79 -5.12
CA TYR A 134 -2.82 -9.63 -4.06
C TYR A 134 -3.86 -9.87 -2.96
N LEU A 135 -4.05 -11.13 -2.55
CA LEU A 135 -4.93 -11.49 -1.44
C LEU A 135 -4.11 -12.02 -0.26
N CYS A 136 -4.11 -11.31 0.86
CA CYS A 136 -3.59 -11.77 2.13
C CYS A 136 -4.73 -12.37 2.97
N TYR A 137 -4.64 -13.64 3.34
CA TYR A 137 -5.71 -14.31 4.10
C TYR A 137 -5.16 -15.17 5.24
N GLY A 138 -5.90 -15.25 6.35
CA GLY A 138 -5.48 -16.01 7.53
C GLY A 138 -6.00 -15.40 8.84
N PRO A 139 -5.66 -15.97 10.01
CA PRO A 139 -6.16 -15.52 11.30
C PRO A 139 -5.91 -14.02 11.56
N PRO A 140 -6.76 -13.34 12.35
CA PRO A 140 -6.48 -11.97 12.79
C PRO A 140 -5.16 -11.93 13.58
N GLY A 141 -4.43 -10.82 13.52
CA GLY A 141 -3.14 -10.69 14.23
C GLY A 141 -1.95 -11.43 13.62
N SER A 142 -2.09 -12.05 12.44
CA SER A 142 -1.00 -12.78 11.76
C SER A 142 -0.04 -11.90 10.93
N GLY A 143 -0.33 -10.61 10.77
CA GLY A 143 0.57 -9.67 10.07
C GLY A 143 0.18 -9.30 8.64
N LYS A 144 -1.05 -9.62 8.19
CA LYS A 144 -1.58 -9.28 6.86
C LYS A 144 -1.37 -7.80 6.46
N SER A 145 -1.95 -6.84 7.19
CA SER A 145 -1.78 -5.41 6.90
C SER A 145 -0.34 -4.93 7.12
N SER A 146 0.42 -5.61 8.00
CA SER A 146 1.84 -5.31 8.24
C SER A 146 2.71 -5.61 7.02
N LEU A 147 2.41 -6.69 6.28
CA LEU A 147 3.05 -6.98 5.00
C LEU A 147 2.80 -5.85 3.99
N VAL A 148 1.55 -5.40 3.86
CA VAL A 148 1.18 -4.37 2.88
C VAL A 148 1.91 -3.04 3.15
N LEU A 149 1.99 -2.63 4.42
CA LEU A 149 2.79 -1.47 4.82
C LEU A 149 4.27 -1.61 4.47
N ALA A 150 4.86 -2.79 4.73
CA ALA A 150 6.25 -3.05 4.38
C ALA A 150 6.49 -3.05 2.86
N MET A 151 5.52 -3.52 2.08
CA MET A 151 5.56 -3.50 0.62
C MET A 151 5.47 -2.07 0.07
N ALA A 152 4.58 -1.24 0.62
CA ALA A 152 4.50 0.18 0.27
C ALA A 152 5.82 0.92 0.57
N ALA A 153 6.45 0.63 1.71
CA ALA A 153 7.76 1.15 2.06
C ALA A 153 8.85 0.68 1.07
N LYS A 154 8.89 -0.62 0.73
CA LYS A 154 9.85 -1.21 -0.21
C LYS A 154 9.74 -0.58 -1.61
N LEU A 155 8.51 -0.36 -2.07
CA LEU A 155 8.23 0.29 -3.36
C LEU A 155 8.36 1.82 -3.32
N LYS A 156 8.59 2.40 -2.13
CA LYS A 156 8.64 3.85 -1.93
C LYS A 156 7.39 4.51 -2.53
N CYS A 157 6.21 4.05 -2.13
CA CYS A 157 4.95 4.62 -2.59
C CYS A 157 3.97 4.85 -1.43
N CYS A 158 2.93 5.62 -1.70
CA CYS A 158 1.86 5.87 -0.74
C CYS A 158 0.95 4.64 -0.61
N LEU A 159 0.36 4.46 0.57
CA LEU A 159 -0.67 3.46 0.82
C LEU A 159 -2.04 4.13 0.84
N PHE A 160 -2.98 3.63 0.05
CA PHE A 160 -4.36 4.11 -0.03
C PHE A 160 -5.26 3.08 0.63
N SER A 161 -5.58 3.30 1.90
CA SER A 161 -6.41 2.38 2.70
C SER A 161 -7.88 2.68 2.48
N VAL A 162 -8.65 1.63 2.20
CA VAL A 162 -10.10 1.68 2.04
C VAL A 162 -10.73 0.64 2.95
N SER A 163 -11.58 1.12 3.85
CA SER A 163 -12.47 0.26 4.63
C SER A 163 -13.80 0.14 3.91
N LEU A 164 -14.14 -1.05 3.44
CA LEU A 164 -15.44 -1.34 2.79
C LEU A 164 -16.61 -1.32 3.80
N ASN A 165 -16.32 -1.10 5.08
CA ASN A 165 -17.32 -0.95 6.14
C ASN A 165 -17.76 0.51 6.35
N ASP A 166 -17.15 1.46 5.65
CA ASP A 166 -17.56 2.86 5.71
C ASP A 166 -18.95 3.02 5.08
N LYS A 167 -19.93 3.48 5.88
CA LYS A 167 -21.32 3.69 5.43
C LYS A 167 -21.45 4.83 4.41
N SER A 168 -20.47 5.73 4.36
CA SER A 168 -20.44 6.81 3.39
C SER A 168 -19.97 6.35 2.01
N LEU A 169 -19.42 5.13 1.91
CA LEU A 169 -18.89 4.55 0.69
C LEU A 169 -19.97 3.72 -0.02
N ASP A 170 -20.26 4.07 -1.27
CA ASP A 170 -21.13 3.32 -2.18
C ASP A 170 -20.33 2.83 -3.40
N ASP A 171 -20.97 2.04 -4.27
CA ASP A 171 -20.37 1.47 -5.47
C ASP A 171 -19.79 2.54 -6.42
N SER A 172 -20.50 3.67 -6.58
CA SER A 172 -20.09 4.75 -7.47
C SER A 172 -18.86 5.48 -6.95
N LYS A 173 -18.84 5.79 -5.64
CA LYS A 173 -17.69 6.38 -4.96
C LYS A 173 -16.49 5.45 -5.01
N LEU A 174 -16.66 4.15 -4.74
CA LEU A 174 -15.57 3.18 -4.82
C LEU A 174 -14.95 3.16 -6.23
N GLN A 175 -15.78 3.08 -7.27
CA GLN A 175 -15.31 3.09 -8.66
C GLN A 175 -14.58 4.41 -8.99
N LYS A 176 -15.14 5.57 -8.60
CA LYS A 176 -14.50 6.88 -8.79
C LYS A 176 -13.14 6.99 -8.07
N MET A 177 -13.04 6.45 -6.87
CA MET A 177 -11.83 6.49 -6.05
C MET A 177 -10.71 5.66 -6.66
N LEU A 178 -11.01 4.42 -7.07
CA LEU A 178 -10.03 3.55 -7.73
C LEU A 178 -9.60 4.12 -9.09
N THR A 179 -10.51 4.75 -9.83
CA THR A 179 -10.15 5.38 -11.13
C THR A 179 -9.24 6.59 -10.99
N LYS A 180 -9.38 7.36 -9.91
CA LYS A 180 -8.59 8.58 -9.65
C LYS A 180 -7.39 8.39 -8.72
N LEU A 181 -6.88 7.16 -8.60
CA LEU A 181 -5.68 6.90 -7.80
C LEU A 181 -4.47 7.66 -8.35
N PRO A 182 -3.63 8.24 -7.48
CA PRO A 182 -2.34 8.79 -7.86
C PRO A 182 -1.45 7.73 -8.57
N LYS A 183 -0.57 8.20 -9.47
CA LYS A 183 0.20 7.34 -10.39
C LYS A 183 1.12 6.29 -9.74
N ARG A 184 1.41 6.41 -8.44
CA ARG A 184 2.27 5.50 -7.67
C ARG A 184 1.67 5.27 -6.29
N GLY A 185 0.98 4.15 -6.13
CA GLY A 185 0.32 3.80 -4.87
C GLY A 185 -0.04 2.33 -4.79
N ILE A 186 -0.07 1.82 -3.57
CA ILE A 186 -0.73 0.55 -3.26
C ILE A 186 -2.11 0.87 -2.71
N VAL A 187 -3.14 0.23 -3.26
CA VAL A 187 -4.48 0.22 -2.65
C VAL A 187 -4.54 -0.93 -1.65
N LEU A 188 -5.07 -0.66 -0.46
CA LEU A 188 -5.36 -1.67 0.53
C LEU A 188 -6.87 -1.68 0.80
N LEU A 189 -7.52 -2.78 0.44
CA LEU A 189 -8.90 -3.06 0.82
C LEU A 189 -8.87 -3.95 2.07
N GLU A 190 -9.19 -3.38 3.23
CA GLU A 190 -9.13 -4.11 4.50
C GLU A 190 -10.42 -4.88 4.81
N ASP A 191 -10.25 -6.07 5.39
CA ASP A 191 -11.32 -6.92 5.94
C ASP A 191 -12.50 -7.11 4.98
N ILE A 192 -12.19 -7.51 3.74
CA ILE A 192 -13.19 -7.62 2.67
C ILE A 192 -14.31 -8.62 3.00
N ASP A 193 -14.07 -9.62 3.86
CA ASP A 193 -15.09 -10.55 4.33
C ASP A 193 -16.15 -9.90 5.23
N ALA A 194 -15.76 -8.90 6.03
CA ALA A 194 -16.69 -8.21 6.92
C ALA A 194 -17.72 -7.37 6.14
N ALA A 195 -17.32 -6.87 4.97
CA ALA A 195 -18.19 -6.05 4.13
C ALA A 195 -19.31 -6.84 3.44
N PHE A 196 -19.14 -8.15 3.26
CA PHE A 196 -20.06 -8.98 2.46
C PHE A 196 -20.75 -10.11 3.23
N ASN A 197 -20.67 -10.11 4.58
CA ASN A 197 -21.40 -11.06 5.42
C ASN A 197 -22.90 -11.09 5.09
N GLU A 198 -23.49 -12.28 5.07
CA GLU A 198 -24.89 -12.54 4.68
C GLU A 198 -25.91 -11.69 5.47
N ASN A 199 -25.60 -11.32 6.71
CA ASN A 199 -26.44 -10.47 7.55
C ASN A 199 -26.65 -9.04 7.00
N ARG A 200 -25.75 -8.51 6.15
CA ARG A 200 -25.98 -7.22 5.46
C ARG A 200 -27.01 -7.35 4.33
N LYS A 201 -27.20 -8.53 3.74
CA LYS A 201 -28.16 -8.74 2.64
C LYS A 201 -29.62 -8.72 3.14
N ALA A 202 -29.87 -8.95 4.42
CA ALA A 202 -31.21 -9.04 5.00
C ALA A 202 -31.85 -7.67 5.30
N SER A 203 -31.06 -6.61 5.38
CA SER A 203 -31.55 -5.23 5.48
C SER A 203 -31.65 -4.62 4.08
N ALA A 204 -32.87 -4.46 3.55
CA ALA A 204 -33.14 -3.90 2.22
C ALA A 204 -32.78 -2.41 2.04
N ASP A 205 -32.06 -1.82 3.00
CA ASP A 205 -31.80 -0.38 3.14
C ASP A 205 -30.29 -0.05 3.24
N VAL A 206 -29.40 -0.97 2.82
CA VAL A 206 -27.95 -0.81 3.00
C VAL A 206 -27.37 0.13 1.95
N GLN A 207 -27.24 1.40 2.34
CA GLN A 207 -26.22 2.30 1.82
C GLN A 207 -24.84 1.69 2.13
N GLY A 208 -24.11 1.29 1.09
CA GLY A 208 -22.80 0.63 1.24
C GLY A 208 -22.30 0.06 -0.09
N VAL A 209 -21.06 -0.43 -0.08
CA VAL A 209 -20.47 -1.15 -1.22
C VAL A 209 -21.11 -2.53 -1.35
N SER A 210 -21.68 -2.81 -2.52
CA SER A 210 -22.16 -4.13 -2.91
C SER A 210 -21.01 -5.00 -3.41
N PHE A 211 -21.17 -6.33 -3.31
CA PHE A 211 -20.15 -7.25 -3.84
C PHE A 211 -19.94 -7.06 -5.35
N SER A 212 -21.03 -6.92 -6.10
CA SER A 212 -20.99 -6.58 -7.54
C SER A 212 -20.30 -5.25 -7.80
N GLY A 213 -20.50 -4.25 -6.93
CA GLY A 213 -19.83 -2.96 -6.97
C GLY A 213 -18.33 -3.07 -6.81
N LEU A 214 -17.86 -3.84 -5.82
CA LEU A 214 -16.43 -4.13 -5.67
C LEU A 214 -15.86 -4.82 -6.90
N LEU A 215 -16.54 -5.85 -7.42
CA LEU A 215 -16.09 -6.54 -8.64
C LEU A 215 -15.95 -5.56 -9.81
N ASN A 216 -16.99 -4.78 -10.09
CA ASN A 216 -16.99 -3.77 -11.15
C ASN A 216 -15.94 -2.68 -10.94
N ALA A 217 -15.58 -2.38 -9.69
CA ALA A 217 -14.52 -1.42 -9.39
C ALA A 217 -13.12 -2.00 -9.67
N LEU A 218 -12.92 -3.33 -9.50
CA LEU A 218 -11.66 -4.01 -9.78
C LEU A 218 -11.45 -4.28 -11.28
N ASP A 219 -12.46 -4.76 -12.00
CA ASP A 219 -12.30 -5.23 -13.40
C ASP A 219 -13.29 -4.64 -14.41
N GLY A 220 -14.10 -3.66 -14.02
CA GLY A 220 -15.00 -2.97 -14.93
C GLY A 220 -14.25 -2.16 -15.99
N VAL A 221 -14.94 -1.80 -17.07
CA VAL A 221 -14.36 -1.05 -18.21
C VAL A 221 -13.71 0.28 -17.78
N ALA A 222 -14.20 0.89 -16.70
CA ALA A 222 -13.62 2.11 -16.15
C ALA A 222 -12.30 1.88 -15.37
N SER A 223 -11.96 0.64 -14.97
CA SER A 223 -10.76 0.34 -14.19
C SER A 223 -9.48 0.31 -15.03
N PHE A 224 -9.60 0.34 -16.36
CA PHE A 224 -8.46 0.46 -17.28
C PHE A 224 -7.63 1.70 -16.97
N SER A 225 -6.38 1.46 -16.56
CA SER A 225 -5.45 2.51 -16.21
C SER A 225 -4.22 2.46 -17.09
N GLN A 226 -3.71 3.63 -17.47
CA GLN A 226 -2.42 3.78 -18.13
C GLN A 226 -1.25 3.60 -17.15
N PHE A 227 -1.52 3.58 -15.84
CA PHE A 227 -0.51 3.45 -14.78
C PHE A 227 -0.68 2.12 -14.05
N PRO A 228 0.42 1.51 -13.54
CA PRO A 228 0.35 0.26 -12.80
C PRO A 228 -0.50 0.41 -11.54
N ARG A 229 -1.47 -0.49 -11.35
CA ARG A 229 -2.29 -0.56 -10.14
C ARG A 229 -1.98 -1.80 -9.33
N ILE A 230 -1.50 -1.61 -8.11
CA ILE A 230 -1.26 -2.69 -7.15
C ILE A 230 -2.37 -2.63 -6.11
N ILE A 231 -3.14 -3.71 -5.98
CA ILE A 231 -4.24 -3.81 -5.03
C ILE A 231 -3.96 -4.97 -4.09
N PHE A 232 -3.86 -4.68 -2.80
CA PHE A 232 -3.86 -5.67 -1.74
C PHE A 232 -5.24 -5.75 -1.11
N MET A 233 -5.71 -6.96 -0.90
CA MET A 233 -6.93 -7.28 -0.16
C MET A 233 -6.55 -8.10 1.08
N THR A 234 -7.15 -7.80 2.22
CA THR A 234 -6.99 -8.62 3.44
C THR A 234 -8.31 -9.26 3.82
N THR A 235 -8.25 -10.51 4.27
CA THR A 235 -9.42 -11.21 4.82
C THR A 235 -9.04 -12.14 5.96
N ASN A 236 -9.94 -12.32 6.93
CA ASN A 236 -9.77 -13.35 7.96
C ASN A 236 -10.39 -14.70 7.55
N HIS A 237 -11.31 -14.70 6.59
CA HIS A 237 -12.11 -15.85 6.20
C HIS A 237 -12.19 -15.97 4.67
N ILE A 238 -11.21 -16.63 4.07
CA ILE A 238 -11.17 -16.82 2.61
C ILE A 238 -12.37 -17.63 2.08
N ASP A 239 -12.91 -18.52 2.90
CA ASP A 239 -14.09 -19.34 2.66
C ASP A 239 -15.38 -18.54 2.49
N ARG A 240 -15.42 -17.29 3.00
CA ARG A 240 -16.55 -16.37 2.84
C ARG A 240 -16.48 -15.54 1.56
N LEU A 241 -15.38 -15.62 0.82
CA LEU A 241 -15.23 -14.88 -0.42
C LEU A 241 -15.91 -15.62 -1.57
N ASP A 242 -16.72 -14.89 -2.33
CA ASP A 242 -17.34 -15.43 -3.54
C ASP A 242 -16.23 -15.81 -4.55
N PRO A 243 -16.31 -17.01 -5.17
CA PRO A 243 -15.34 -17.48 -6.15
C PRO A 243 -15.10 -16.52 -7.32
N ALA A 244 -16.05 -15.66 -7.66
CA ALA A 244 -15.91 -14.64 -8.69
C ALA A 244 -14.82 -13.61 -8.34
N LEU A 245 -14.60 -13.26 -7.07
CA LEU A 245 -13.53 -12.33 -6.68
C LEU A 245 -12.14 -12.94 -6.92
N VAL A 246 -12.05 -14.26 -6.80
CA VAL A 246 -10.80 -15.02 -6.77
C VAL A 246 -10.26 -15.34 -8.17
N ARG A 247 -10.95 -14.88 -9.22
CA ARG A 247 -10.55 -15.12 -10.61
C ARG A 247 -9.28 -14.33 -10.99
N PRO A 248 -8.43 -14.89 -11.87
CA PRO A 248 -7.29 -14.17 -12.44
C PRO A 248 -7.71 -12.82 -13.06
N GLY A 249 -6.89 -11.79 -12.91
CA GLY A 249 -7.20 -10.39 -13.26
C GLY A 249 -7.85 -9.58 -12.13
N ARG A 250 -8.43 -10.25 -11.12
CA ARG A 250 -8.89 -9.63 -9.86
C ARG A 250 -7.96 -9.95 -8.71
N ILE A 251 -7.66 -11.24 -8.52
CA ILE A 251 -6.68 -11.75 -7.57
C ILE A 251 -5.72 -12.65 -8.35
N ASP A 252 -4.48 -12.22 -8.46
CA ASP A 252 -3.44 -12.90 -9.23
C ASP A 252 -2.46 -13.66 -8.34
N PHE A 253 -2.31 -13.23 -7.08
CA PHE A 253 -1.39 -13.82 -6.12
C PHE A 253 -2.07 -13.93 -4.75
N LYS A 254 -1.97 -15.10 -4.11
CA LYS A 254 -2.55 -15.36 -2.79
C LYS A 254 -1.46 -15.64 -1.77
N ILE A 255 -1.52 -14.96 -0.63
CA ILE A 255 -0.58 -15.10 0.48
C ILE A 255 -1.37 -15.63 1.67
N LYS A 256 -1.10 -16.89 2.04
CA LYS A 256 -1.65 -17.51 3.24
C LYS A 256 -0.84 -17.05 4.45
N PHE A 257 -1.53 -16.63 5.48
CA PHE A 257 -1.00 -16.38 6.80
C PHE A 257 -1.53 -17.44 7.74
N GLU A 258 -0.63 -18.04 8.49
CA GLU A 258 -0.97 -19.02 9.53
C GLU A 258 -0.51 -18.49 10.89
N ASN A 259 -0.79 -19.25 11.94
CA ASN A 259 -0.18 -19.01 13.23
C ASN A 259 1.33 -19.25 13.15
N SER A 260 2.07 -18.67 14.09
CA SER A 260 3.52 -18.55 14.03
C SER A 260 4.22 -19.91 13.98
N THR A 261 5.16 -20.07 13.05
CA THR A 261 6.08 -21.21 13.04
C THR A 261 7.15 -21.06 14.11
N LYS A 262 7.85 -22.16 14.46
CA LYS A 262 9.00 -22.07 15.37
C LYS A 262 10.07 -21.12 14.86
N ASP A 263 10.34 -21.18 13.55
CA ASP A 263 11.32 -20.31 12.91
C ASP A 263 10.93 -18.83 13.02
N GLN A 264 9.66 -18.49 12.84
CA GLN A 264 9.17 -17.12 13.03
C GLN A 264 9.30 -16.67 14.48
N ILE A 265 8.94 -17.52 15.45
CA ILE A 265 9.10 -17.23 16.88
C ILE A 265 10.56 -16.98 17.22
N ARG A 266 11.48 -17.82 16.71
CA ARG A 266 12.93 -17.68 16.88
C ARG A 266 13.40 -16.32 16.37
N GLN A 267 13.09 -16.00 15.11
CA GLN A 267 13.49 -14.73 14.50
C GLN A 267 12.91 -13.51 15.24
N MET A 268 11.65 -13.60 15.69
CA MET A 268 10.99 -12.56 16.47
C MET A 268 11.71 -12.32 17.78
N ALA A 269 11.91 -13.37 18.59
CA ALA A 269 12.55 -13.28 19.89
C ALA A 269 14.02 -12.85 19.79
N ALA A 270 14.77 -13.42 18.85
CA ALA A 270 16.17 -13.06 18.61
C ALA A 270 16.32 -11.58 18.26
N ARG A 271 15.45 -11.06 17.39
CA ARG A 271 15.44 -9.64 17.04
C ARG A 271 15.00 -8.76 18.21
N PHE A 272 14.00 -9.19 18.97
CA PHE A 272 13.41 -8.41 20.06
C PHE A 272 14.40 -8.24 21.23
N PHE A 273 15.07 -9.32 21.64
CA PHE A 273 16.05 -9.32 22.73
C PHE A 273 17.50 -9.10 22.29
N LYS A 274 17.76 -9.07 20.98
CA LYS A 274 19.12 -9.05 20.38
C LYS A 274 19.97 -10.23 20.85
N ASP A 275 19.37 -11.40 20.90
CA ASP A 275 19.94 -12.62 21.51
C ASP A 275 19.45 -13.87 20.77
N GLU A 276 20.30 -14.41 19.88
CA GLU A 276 19.97 -15.57 19.04
C GLU A 276 19.76 -16.85 19.85
N GLU A 277 20.54 -17.05 20.93
CA GLU A 277 20.44 -18.25 21.76
C GLU A 277 19.13 -18.25 22.55
N LEU A 278 18.75 -17.10 23.12
CA LEU A 278 17.47 -16.94 23.79
C LEU A 278 16.30 -17.12 22.83
N GLY A 279 16.41 -16.58 21.60
CA GLY A 279 15.40 -16.77 20.57
C GLY A 279 15.17 -18.25 20.23
N ALA A 280 16.26 -19.03 20.10
CA ALA A 280 16.18 -20.47 19.86
C ALA A 280 15.48 -21.19 21.04
N LYS A 281 15.85 -20.89 22.28
CA LYS A 281 15.22 -21.49 23.48
C LYS A 281 13.72 -21.20 23.55
N ILE A 282 13.31 -19.95 23.33
CA ILE A 282 11.89 -19.55 23.35
C ILE A 282 11.10 -20.29 22.26
N SER A 283 11.68 -20.43 21.05
CA SER A 283 11.00 -21.12 19.95
C SER A 283 10.76 -22.61 20.20
N GLU A 284 11.54 -23.26 21.06
CA GLU A 284 11.30 -24.65 21.44
C GLU A 284 10.22 -24.81 22.51
N LEU A 285 10.03 -23.80 23.36
CA LEU A 285 9.04 -23.81 24.43
C LEU A 285 7.63 -23.47 23.95
N ILE A 286 7.49 -22.65 22.90
CA ILE A 286 6.18 -22.31 22.31
C ILE A 286 5.83 -23.35 21.23
N PRO A 287 4.69 -24.06 21.36
CA PRO A 287 4.25 -25.00 20.32
C PRO A 287 3.98 -24.30 18.98
N GLU A 288 4.39 -24.97 17.90
CA GLU A 288 4.22 -24.49 16.54
C GLU A 288 2.74 -24.26 16.21
N HIS A 289 2.43 -23.17 15.51
CA HIS A 289 1.09 -22.76 15.11
C HIS A 289 0.08 -22.57 16.28
N LYS A 290 0.53 -22.51 17.54
CA LYS A 290 -0.35 -22.22 18.70
C LYS A 290 -0.73 -20.74 18.77
N LEU A 291 0.22 -19.84 18.52
CA LEU A 291 0.05 -18.40 18.71
C LEU A 291 0.23 -17.62 17.39
N THR A 292 -0.55 -16.57 17.20
CA THR A 292 -0.35 -15.58 16.14
C THR A 292 0.90 -14.74 16.38
N THR A 293 1.42 -14.11 15.34
CA THR A 293 2.60 -13.24 15.46
C THR A 293 2.33 -12.05 16.40
N ALA A 294 1.10 -11.52 16.44
CA ALA A 294 0.70 -10.49 17.40
C ALA A 294 0.72 -10.99 18.86
N GLU A 295 0.28 -12.22 19.13
CA GLU A 295 0.33 -12.81 20.48
C GLU A 295 1.77 -13.06 20.92
N VAL A 296 2.62 -13.59 20.04
CA VAL A 296 4.06 -13.76 20.28
C VAL A 296 4.71 -12.41 20.56
N GLN A 297 4.46 -11.39 19.74
CA GLN A 297 5.00 -10.04 19.98
C GLN A 297 4.55 -9.49 21.34
N THR A 298 3.26 -9.63 21.67
CA THR A 298 2.69 -9.20 22.95
C THR A 298 3.37 -9.88 24.13
N TYR A 299 3.60 -11.18 24.00
CA TYR A 299 4.30 -11.98 25.00
C TYR A 299 5.73 -11.48 25.22
N LEU A 300 6.52 -11.33 24.15
CA LEU A 300 7.90 -10.84 24.20
C LEU A 300 8.01 -9.43 24.80
N MET A 301 7.04 -8.55 24.49
CA MET A 301 6.97 -7.19 25.04
C MET A 301 6.86 -7.14 26.56
N ARG A 302 6.23 -8.14 27.19
CA ARG A 302 6.09 -8.18 28.67
C ARG A 302 7.43 -8.33 29.38
N TYR A 303 8.41 -8.94 28.72
CA TYR A 303 9.71 -9.30 29.31
C TYR A 303 10.87 -8.50 28.74
N ILE A 304 10.61 -7.34 28.10
CA ILE A 304 11.64 -6.55 27.40
C ILE A 304 12.82 -6.14 28.30
N TYR A 305 12.60 -5.96 29.60
CA TYR A 305 13.63 -5.60 30.58
C TYR A 305 14.07 -6.79 31.46
N GLU A 306 13.37 -7.91 31.38
CA GLU A 306 13.51 -9.10 32.24
C GLU A 306 13.57 -10.36 31.38
N LYS A 307 14.54 -10.38 30.43
CA LYS A 307 14.59 -11.42 29.39
C LYS A 307 14.78 -12.84 29.93
N GLU A 308 15.39 -12.98 31.11
CA GLU A 308 15.60 -14.28 31.79
C GLU A 308 14.28 -14.86 32.32
N ASP A 309 13.34 -14.01 32.73
CA ASP A 309 12.03 -14.42 33.22
C ASP A 309 11.08 -14.86 32.11
N CYS A 310 11.39 -14.51 30.86
CA CYS A 310 10.64 -14.96 29.70
C CYS A 310 10.60 -16.49 29.64
N LEU A 311 11.71 -17.19 29.88
CA LEU A 311 11.75 -18.66 29.79
C LEU A 311 10.89 -19.36 30.86
N ASN A 312 10.66 -18.69 31.99
CA ASN A 312 9.93 -19.25 33.14
C ASN A 312 8.40 -19.17 33.00
N HIS A 313 7.89 -18.43 32.00
CA HIS A 313 6.46 -18.12 31.87
C HIS A 313 5.91 -18.41 30.48
N VAL A 314 6.47 -19.39 29.76
CA VAL A 314 6.05 -19.72 28.39
C VAL A 314 4.77 -20.57 28.34
N GLU A 315 4.43 -21.28 29.42
CA GLU A 315 3.29 -22.24 29.48
C GLU A 315 1.90 -21.60 29.30
#